data_AF-A0A523G9I3-F1
#
_entry.id   AF-A0A523G9I3-F1
#
_cell.length_a   1.000
_cell.length_b   1.000
_cell.length_c   1.000
_cell.angle_alpha   90.00
_cell.angle_beta   90.00
_cell.angle_gamma   90.00
#
_symmetry.space_group_name_H-M   'P 1'
#
loop_
_entity.id
_entity.type
_entity.pdbx_description
1 polymer ?
#
loop_
_entity_poly.entity_id
_entity_poly.type
_entity_poly.pdbx_seq_one_letter_code
_entity_poly.pdbx_strand_id
1 'polypeptide(L)'
;MRLASVLFFLLFLAFIVSACDDSGEYDSESISEEIRDQIEEVEEDLQRTRERLEERLQQAEEAIRDELEDFEDDDSVTKEELERLRSRMYESARKIQEELRDSDKGFELAMQDLSSALEQIGKALTDDSDIEPVPYSKLRDLLPRKVAGMERYDTDGSSKSVLGIRVSKIEGKYEGARSDMTIAIVDLGSISGVAALGMDFIDAKIDREFGDGFEKTTEIDGNPAFVEVENRGRGKRYSALIMVAERFMIVIEAEGRDLDSDIIEEVVDRISLRRLKRLARY
;
A
#
# COMPACT_ATOMS: atom_id res chain seq x y z
N MET A 1 19.06 20.80 -0.51
CA MET A 1 20.06 21.44 0.39
C MET A 1 19.47 22.34 1.48
N ARG A 2 18.15 22.41 1.72
CA ARG A 2 17.57 23.30 2.76
C ARG A 2 16.93 22.60 3.96
N LEU A 3 16.54 21.32 3.85
CA LEU A 3 16.04 20.53 5.01
C LEU A 3 17.11 20.29 6.09
N ALA A 4 18.36 20.06 5.68
CA ALA A 4 19.48 19.93 6.61
C ALA A 4 19.74 21.24 7.37
N SER A 5 19.51 22.40 6.74
CA SER A 5 19.67 23.71 7.38
C SER A 5 18.54 23.99 8.38
N VAL A 6 17.29 23.62 8.08
CA VAL A 6 16.15 23.79 9.00
C VAL A 6 16.26 22.86 10.20
N LEU A 7 16.66 21.60 10.00
CA LEU A 7 16.87 20.65 11.10
C LEU A 7 18.05 21.07 11.98
N PHE A 8 19.13 21.59 11.38
CA PHE A 8 20.26 22.15 12.11
C PHE A 8 19.86 23.40 12.92
N PHE A 9 18.97 24.24 12.38
CA PHE A 9 18.47 25.42 13.07
C PHE A 9 17.53 25.06 14.23
N LEU A 10 16.64 24.07 14.06
CA LEU A 10 15.79 23.56 15.14
C LEU A 10 16.59 22.88 16.27
N LEU A 11 17.65 22.15 15.91
CA LEU A 11 18.58 21.59 16.89
C LEU A 11 19.42 22.67 17.58
N PHE A 12 19.77 23.74 16.88
CA PHE A 12 20.47 24.89 17.44
C PHE A 12 19.56 25.70 18.38
N LEU A 13 18.28 25.86 18.04
CA LEU A 13 17.28 26.51 18.89
C LEU A 13 17.02 25.69 20.16
N ALA A 14 16.89 24.36 20.04
CA ALA A 14 16.77 23.46 21.17
C ALA A 14 18.03 23.46 22.06
N PHE A 15 19.22 23.64 21.46
CA PHE A 15 20.48 23.78 22.19
C PHE A 15 20.57 25.11 22.93
N ILE A 16 20.11 26.23 22.35
CA ILE A 16 20.05 27.54 23.02
C ILE A 16 19.07 27.50 24.20
N VAL A 17 17.87 26.92 24.00
CA VAL A 17 16.88 26.76 25.06
C VAL A 17 17.40 25.85 26.19
N SER A 18 18.21 24.83 25.87
CA SER A 18 18.80 23.93 26.86
C SER A 18 20.08 24.46 27.52
N ALA A 19 20.76 25.45 26.93
CA ALA A 19 22.00 26.03 27.46
C ALA A 19 21.76 27.27 28.35
N CYS A 20 20.55 27.82 28.36
CA CYS A 20 20.17 28.92 29.24
C CYS A 20 19.50 28.41 30.53
N ASP A 21 20.29 27.81 31.43
CA ASP A 21 19.92 27.59 32.83
C ASP A 21 20.92 28.26 33.79
N ASP A 22 21.57 29.35 33.36
CA ASP A 22 22.29 30.21 34.30
C ASP A 22 22.36 31.68 33.83
N SER A 23 21.77 32.56 34.64
CA SER A 23 21.89 34.02 34.65
C SER A 23 21.48 34.82 33.39
N GLY A 24 20.30 35.43 33.45
CA GLY A 24 19.94 36.56 32.58
C GLY A 24 18.43 36.63 32.30
N GLU A 25 17.79 37.65 32.86
CA GLU A 25 16.39 37.99 32.59
C GLU A 25 16.26 38.43 31.12
N TYR A 26 15.93 37.47 30.24
CA TYR A 26 15.66 37.71 28.82
C TYR A 26 14.16 37.56 28.57
N ASP A 27 13.59 38.58 27.94
CA ASP A 27 12.16 38.79 27.80
C ASP A 27 11.52 37.71 26.91
N SER A 28 10.70 36.86 27.52
CA SER A 28 10.06 35.71 26.87
C SER A 28 9.17 36.10 25.68
N GLU A 29 8.75 37.37 25.60
CA GLU A 29 7.96 37.89 24.48
C GLU A 29 8.79 37.93 23.18
N SER A 30 10.08 38.29 23.23
CA SER A 30 10.93 38.43 22.03
C SER A 30 11.28 37.10 21.38
N ILE A 31 11.49 36.04 22.18
CA ILE A 31 11.73 34.67 21.67
C ILE A 31 10.45 34.11 21.02
N SER A 32 9.28 34.50 21.54
CA SER A 32 8.00 34.06 21.00
C SER A 32 7.66 34.71 19.65
N GLU A 33 8.11 35.95 19.41
CA GLU A 33 7.95 36.64 18.13
C GLU A 33 8.88 36.05 17.06
N GLU A 34 10.15 35.82 17.38
CA GLU A 34 11.11 35.28 16.40
C GLU A 34 10.77 33.84 15.98
N ILE A 35 10.22 33.02 16.89
CA ILE A 35 9.69 31.70 16.56
C ILE A 35 8.41 31.81 15.71
N ARG A 36 7.56 32.81 15.97
CA ARG A 36 6.32 33.02 15.20
C ARG A 36 6.63 33.42 13.76
N ASP A 37 7.57 34.34 13.57
CA ASP A 37 8.00 34.81 12.25
C ASP A 37 8.61 33.66 11.43
N GLN A 38 9.37 32.77 12.07
CA GLN A 38 9.95 31.59 11.41
C GLN A 38 8.88 30.53 11.04
N ILE A 39 7.85 30.37 11.86
CA ILE A 39 6.71 29.50 11.53
C ILE A 39 5.96 30.07 10.34
N GLU A 40 5.73 31.39 10.31
CA GLU A 40 5.04 32.06 9.21
C GLU A 40 5.84 31.97 7.89
N GLU A 41 7.17 32.13 7.93
CA GLU A 41 8.04 31.92 6.76
C GLU A 41 7.98 30.48 6.23
N VAL A 42 7.95 29.48 7.13
CA VAL A 42 7.82 28.07 6.75
C VAL A 42 6.44 27.77 6.16
N GLU A 43 5.37 28.34 6.72
CA GLU A 43 4.01 28.20 6.20
C GLU A 43 3.86 28.84 4.81
N GLU A 44 4.45 30.01 4.59
CA GLU A 44 4.49 30.65 3.27
C GLU A 44 5.24 29.81 2.24
N ASP A 45 6.39 29.23 2.61
CA ASP A 45 7.17 28.37 1.70
C ASP A 45 6.45 27.05 1.40
N LEU A 46 5.69 26.52 2.36
CA LEU A 46 4.80 25.37 2.16
C LEU A 46 3.65 25.71 1.21
N GLN A 47 3.02 26.88 1.35
CA GLN A 47 1.98 27.35 0.45
C GLN A 47 2.51 27.54 -0.98
N ARG A 48 3.67 28.20 -1.14
CA ARG A 48 4.33 28.35 -2.45
C ARG A 48 4.72 27.01 -3.08
N THR A 49 5.12 26.03 -2.26
CA THR A 49 5.46 24.69 -2.75
C THR A 49 4.20 23.95 -3.21
N ARG A 50 3.09 24.10 -2.49
CA ARG A 50 1.80 23.53 -2.85
C ARG A 50 1.29 24.11 -4.17
N GLU A 51 1.31 25.43 -4.34
CA GLU A 51 0.89 26.07 -5.60
C GLU A 51 1.71 25.58 -6.80
N ARG A 52 3.04 25.45 -6.65
CA ARG A 52 3.90 24.89 -7.70
C ARG A 52 3.62 23.41 -8.00
N LEU A 53 3.19 22.63 -7.01
CA LEU A 53 2.81 21.24 -7.22
C LEU A 53 1.46 21.14 -7.92
N GLU A 54 0.50 21.99 -7.56
CA GLU A 54 -0.81 22.09 -8.19
C GLU A 54 -0.68 22.53 -9.66
N GLU A 55 0.16 23.52 -9.97
CA GLU A 55 0.45 23.93 -11.35
C GLU A 55 1.07 22.80 -12.18
N ARG A 56 1.97 22.00 -11.58
CA ARG A 56 2.61 20.87 -12.28
C ARG A 56 1.66 19.69 -12.48
N LEU A 57 0.74 19.46 -11.54
CA LEU A 57 -0.34 18.49 -11.68
C LEU A 57 -1.27 18.91 -12.82
N GLN A 58 -1.66 20.17 -12.87
CA GLN A 58 -2.53 20.70 -13.93
C GLN A 58 -1.86 20.60 -15.31
N GLN A 59 -0.55 20.87 -15.42
CA GLN A 59 0.20 20.68 -16.65
C GLN A 59 0.33 19.21 -17.07
N ALA A 60 0.46 18.29 -16.11
CA ALA A 60 0.49 16.86 -16.39
C ALA A 60 -0.87 16.35 -16.88
N GLU A 61 -1.97 16.82 -16.28
CA GLU A 61 -3.34 16.52 -16.71
C GLU A 61 -3.61 17.02 -18.14
N GLU A 62 -3.15 18.23 -18.48
CA GLU A 62 -3.33 18.80 -19.82
C GLU A 62 -2.49 18.06 -20.87
N ALA A 63 -1.25 17.66 -20.54
CA ALA A 63 -0.43 16.83 -21.42
C ALA A 63 -1.05 15.44 -21.67
N ILE A 64 -1.63 14.82 -20.64
CA ILE A 64 -2.35 13.55 -20.76
C ILE A 64 -3.62 13.72 -21.59
N ARG A 65 -4.35 14.83 -21.43
CA ARG A 65 -5.54 15.15 -22.21
C ARG A 65 -5.23 15.26 -23.70
N ASP A 66 -4.19 16.02 -24.05
CA ASP A 66 -3.77 16.22 -25.43
C ASP A 66 -3.29 14.90 -26.08
N GLU A 67 -2.63 14.02 -25.32
CA GLU A 67 -2.20 12.70 -25.78
C GLU A 67 -3.37 11.71 -25.93
N LEU A 68 -4.48 11.96 -25.24
CA LEU A 68 -5.68 11.15 -25.29
C LEU A 68 -6.68 11.60 -26.38
N GLU A 69 -6.64 12.84 -26.86
CA GLU A 69 -7.52 13.34 -27.94
C GLU A 69 -7.35 12.57 -29.27
N ASP A 70 -6.22 11.90 -29.48
CA ASP A 70 -5.96 11.09 -30.69
C ASP A 70 -6.66 9.71 -30.70
N PHE A 71 -7.38 9.34 -29.63
CA PHE A 71 -8.01 8.02 -29.46
C PHE A 71 -9.55 8.01 -29.50
N GLU A 72 -10.20 9.09 -29.94
CA GLU A 72 -11.67 9.14 -29.99
C GLU A 72 -12.25 8.55 -31.28
N ASP A 73 -12.65 7.28 -31.22
CA ASP A 73 -13.87 6.80 -31.87
C ASP A 73 -14.39 5.55 -31.12
N ASP A 74 -15.63 5.64 -30.66
CA ASP A 74 -16.58 4.59 -30.20
C ASP A 74 -16.85 4.43 -28.68
N ASP A 75 -18.16 4.35 -28.39
CA ASP A 75 -18.87 4.44 -27.12
C ASP A 75 -18.42 3.42 -26.03
N SER A 76 -17.79 3.85 -24.94
CA SER A 76 -18.05 3.36 -23.55
C SER A 76 -17.05 3.93 -22.54
N VAL A 77 -17.59 4.52 -21.45
CA VAL A 77 -16.88 5.07 -20.27
C VAL A 77 -15.98 6.28 -20.59
N THR A 78 -16.32 7.44 -20.01
CA THR A 78 -15.54 8.67 -20.25
C THR A 78 -14.19 8.62 -19.51
N LYS A 79 -13.15 9.21 -20.10
CA LYS A 79 -11.79 9.26 -19.50
C LYS A 79 -11.79 9.86 -18.08
N GLU A 80 -12.65 10.84 -17.84
CA GLU A 80 -12.82 11.47 -16.53
C GLU A 80 -13.49 10.55 -15.50
N GLU A 81 -14.36 9.63 -15.91
CA GLU A 81 -14.92 8.60 -15.04
C GLU A 81 -13.87 7.54 -14.67
N LEU A 82 -13.02 7.14 -15.63
CA LEU A 82 -11.89 6.24 -15.39
C LEU A 82 -10.85 6.86 -14.45
N GLU A 83 -10.56 8.14 -14.60
CA GLU A 83 -9.58 8.84 -13.77
C GLU A 83 -10.09 9.06 -12.34
N ARG A 84 -11.38 9.39 -12.17
CA ARG A 84 -12.03 9.43 -10.85
C ARG A 84 -12.12 8.05 -10.20
N LEU A 85 -12.32 7.00 -10.98
CA LEU A 85 -12.29 5.64 -10.49
C LEU A 85 -10.88 5.27 -10.02
N ARG A 86 -9.86 5.53 -10.85
CA ARG A 86 -8.45 5.30 -10.52
C ARG A 86 -8.06 6.03 -9.25
N SER A 87 -8.34 7.33 -9.15
CA SER A 87 -7.96 8.15 -7.99
C SER A 87 -8.63 7.64 -6.69
N ARG A 88 -9.90 7.24 -6.75
CA ARG A 88 -10.58 6.57 -5.63
C ARG A 88 -9.99 5.20 -5.32
N MET A 89 -9.64 4.41 -6.33
CA MET A 89 -8.98 3.11 -6.14
C MET A 89 -7.59 3.28 -5.55
N TYR A 90 -6.85 4.33 -5.88
CA TYR A 90 -5.56 4.67 -5.27
C TYR A 90 -5.71 5.06 -3.79
N GLU A 91 -6.67 5.92 -3.46
CA GLU A 91 -6.97 6.26 -2.07
C GLU A 91 -7.50 5.05 -1.28
N SER A 92 -8.31 4.22 -1.93
CA SER A 92 -8.83 2.97 -1.34
C SER A 92 -7.69 1.98 -1.15
N ALA A 93 -6.80 1.78 -2.11
CA ALA A 93 -5.62 0.93 -1.99
C ALA A 93 -4.72 1.38 -0.84
N ARG A 94 -4.54 2.70 -0.66
CA ARG A 94 -3.81 3.28 0.47
C ARG A 94 -4.51 3.06 1.82
N LYS A 95 -5.84 3.19 1.88
CA LYS A 95 -6.63 2.90 3.10
C LYS A 95 -6.66 1.41 3.41
N ILE A 96 -6.87 0.58 2.40
CA ILE A 96 -6.78 -0.88 2.46
C ILE A 96 -5.41 -1.26 2.98
N GLN A 97 -4.31 -0.67 2.50
CA GLN A 97 -2.97 -0.91 3.02
C GLN A 97 -2.83 -0.50 4.49
N GLU A 98 -3.38 0.65 4.88
CA GLU A 98 -3.40 1.13 6.27
C GLU A 98 -4.26 0.22 7.18
N GLU A 99 -5.33 -0.38 6.65
CA GLU A 99 -6.30 -1.21 7.36
C GLU A 99 -6.06 -2.73 7.21
N LEU A 100 -5.22 -3.16 6.26
CA LEU A 100 -4.74 -4.54 6.09
C LEU A 100 -3.87 -4.98 7.28
N ARG A 101 -3.41 -4.01 8.08
CA ARG A 101 -2.92 -4.20 9.46
C ARG A 101 -3.88 -5.02 10.33
N ASP A 102 -5.17 -4.95 10.06
CA ASP A 102 -6.22 -5.81 10.61
C ASP A 102 -6.86 -6.55 9.42
N SER A 103 -6.19 -7.61 8.97
CA SER A 103 -6.35 -8.26 7.66
C SER A 103 -7.79 -8.70 7.32
N ASP A 104 -8.69 -8.81 8.29
CA ASP A 104 -10.12 -9.04 8.07
C ASP A 104 -10.90 -7.76 7.73
N LYS A 105 -10.61 -6.65 8.42
CA LYS A 105 -11.22 -5.34 8.14
C LYS A 105 -10.71 -4.75 6.83
N GLY A 106 -9.40 -4.80 6.60
CA GLY A 106 -8.81 -4.34 5.35
C GLY A 106 -9.38 -5.10 4.14
N PHE A 107 -9.59 -6.41 4.28
CA PHE A 107 -10.24 -7.21 3.23
C PHE A 107 -11.73 -6.86 3.05
N GLU A 108 -12.46 -6.60 4.13
CA GLU A 108 -13.87 -6.19 4.05
C GLU A 108 -14.05 -4.83 3.37
N LEU A 109 -13.18 -3.87 3.70
CA LEU A 109 -13.19 -2.53 3.11
C LEU A 109 -12.77 -2.57 1.64
N ALA A 110 -11.76 -3.37 1.30
CA ALA A 110 -11.39 -3.64 -0.09
C ALA A 110 -12.56 -4.20 -0.91
N MET A 111 -13.31 -5.15 -0.35
CA MET A 111 -14.48 -5.72 -1.02
C MET A 111 -15.64 -4.73 -1.14
N GLN A 112 -15.81 -3.82 -0.18
CA GLN A 112 -16.83 -2.78 -0.22
C GLN A 112 -16.52 -1.75 -1.31
N ASP A 113 -15.28 -1.26 -1.35
CA ASP A 113 -14.83 -0.30 -2.35
C ASP A 113 -14.89 -0.90 -3.76
N LEU A 114 -14.46 -2.16 -3.90
CA LEU A 114 -14.61 -2.88 -5.15
C LEU A 114 -16.08 -3.05 -5.56
N SER A 115 -16.96 -3.39 -4.62
CA SER A 115 -18.40 -3.49 -4.90
C SER A 115 -18.97 -2.16 -5.38
N SER A 116 -18.60 -1.06 -4.75
CA SER A 116 -19.03 0.29 -5.15
C SER A 116 -18.48 0.69 -6.53
N ALA A 117 -17.23 0.35 -6.82
CA ALA A 117 -16.64 0.55 -8.14
C ALA A 117 -17.37 -0.25 -9.21
N LEU A 118 -17.66 -1.53 -8.95
CA LEU A 118 -18.34 -2.42 -9.89
C LEU A 118 -19.81 -2.04 -10.12
N GLU A 119 -20.52 -1.55 -9.11
CA GLU A 119 -21.86 -0.97 -9.28
C GLU A 119 -21.83 0.24 -10.23
N GLN A 120 -20.78 1.06 -10.17
CA GLN A 120 -20.61 2.21 -11.07
C GLN A 120 -20.22 1.80 -12.49
N ILE A 121 -19.45 0.71 -12.65
CA ILE A 121 -19.05 0.14 -13.95
C ILE A 121 -20.13 -0.81 -14.52
N GLY A 122 -21.28 -0.92 -13.85
CA GLY A 122 -22.30 -1.99 -13.88
C GLY A 122 -22.92 -2.47 -15.20
N LYS A 123 -22.28 -2.26 -16.36
CA LYS A 123 -22.64 -2.84 -17.66
C LYS A 123 -21.46 -3.39 -18.48
N ALA A 124 -20.21 -3.11 -18.12
CA ALA A 124 -19.06 -3.51 -18.95
C ALA A 124 -18.47 -4.92 -18.63
N LEU A 125 -18.94 -5.58 -17.57
CA LEU A 125 -18.29 -6.78 -17.02
C LEU A 125 -19.21 -8.00 -17.03
N THR A 126 -19.80 -8.32 -18.18
CA THR A 126 -20.71 -9.46 -18.30
C THR A 126 -20.05 -10.75 -18.81
N ASP A 127 -18.80 -10.72 -19.29
CA ASP A 127 -18.22 -11.89 -19.98
C ASP A 127 -17.19 -12.73 -19.18
N ASP A 128 -16.51 -12.19 -18.15
CA ASP A 128 -15.45 -12.92 -17.40
C ASP A 128 -15.83 -13.34 -15.97
N SER A 129 -17.11 -13.17 -15.59
CA SER A 129 -17.62 -13.39 -14.23
C SER A 129 -17.72 -14.86 -13.76
N ASP A 130 -17.33 -15.81 -14.61
CA ASP A 130 -17.55 -17.25 -14.37
C ASP A 130 -16.36 -18.03 -13.80
N ILE A 131 -15.23 -17.36 -13.53
CA ILE A 131 -14.07 -18.02 -12.90
C ILE A 131 -14.40 -18.35 -11.43
N GLU A 132 -14.56 -19.65 -11.15
CA GLU A 132 -14.79 -20.16 -9.79
C GLU A 132 -13.49 -20.06 -8.97
N PRO A 133 -13.53 -19.44 -7.77
CA PRO A 133 -12.38 -19.43 -6.88
C PRO A 133 -11.98 -20.82 -6.41
N VAL A 134 -10.68 -21.02 -6.26
CA VAL A 134 -10.10 -22.16 -5.56
C VAL A 134 -10.61 -22.13 -4.11
N PRO A 135 -11.22 -23.23 -3.63
CA PRO A 135 -11.68 -23.29 -2.25
C PRO A 135 -10.55 -23.00 -1.25
N TYR A 136 -10.81 -22.20 -0.22
CA TYR A 136 -9.81 -21.84 0.80
C TYR A 136 -9.16 -23.06 1.46
N SER A 137 -9.83 -24.21 1.50
CA SER A 137 -9.28 -25.48 2.00
C SER A 137 -8.08 -25.96 1.18
N LYS A 138 -8.07 -25.74 -0.14
CA LYS A 138 -6.92 -26.05 -1.01
C LYS A 138 -5.80 -25.01 -0.89
N LEU A 139 -6.16 -23.74 -0.64
CA LEU A 139 -5.19 -22.68 -0.40
C LEU A 139 -4.49 -22.84 0.96
N ARG A 140 -5.19 -23.38 1.96
CA ARG A 140 -4.66 -23.67 3.29
C ARG A 140 -3.40 -24.54 3.28
N ASP A 141 -3.31 -25.47 2.33
CA ASP A 141 -2.15 -26.36 2.16
C ASP A 141 -0.89 -25.66 1.64
N LEU A 142 -1.00 -24.37 1.31
CA LEU A 142 0.11 -23.51 0.87
C LEU A 142 0.65 -22.66 2.01
N LEU A 143 -0.13 -22.41 3.06
CA LEU A 143 0.39 -21.72 4.23
C LEU A 143 1.36 -22.65 4.98
N PRO A 144 2.61 -22.23 5.26
CA PRO A 144 3.57 -23.06 5.99
C PRO A 144 3.20 -23.20 7.47
N ARG A 145 3.60 -24.31 8.10
CA ARG A 145 3.46 -24.45 9.57
C ARG A 145 4.41 -23.52 10.34
N LYS A 146 5.57 -23.24 9.75
CA LYS A 146 6.62 -22.41 10.31
C LYS A 146 7.33 -21.66 9.19
N VAL A 147 7.65 -20.39 9.41
CA VAL A 147 8.38 -19.53 8.48
C VAL A 147 9.17 -18.49 9.27
N ALA A 148 10.42 -18.23 8.89
CA ALA A 148 11.29 -17.24 9.53
C ALA A 148 11.36 -17.38 11.06
N GLY A 149 11.46 -18.64 11.52
CA GLY A 149 11.48 -18.96 12.95
C GLY A 149 10.14 -18.83 13.69
N MET A 150 9.10 -18.29 13.06
CA MET A 150 7.76 -18.08 13.64
C MET A 150 6.86 -19.30 13.40
N GLU A 151 6.16 -19.75 14.44
CA GLU A 151 5.21 -20.86 14.37
C GLU A 151 3.80 -20.34 14.05
N ARG A 152 3.08 -21.01 13.15
CA ARG A 152 1.68 -20.67 12.88
C ARG A 152 0.80 -21.09 14.05
N TYR A 153 0.09 -20.15 14.65
CA TYR A 153 -0.81 -20.42 15.78
C TYR A 153 -2.30 -20.33 15.41
N ASP A 154 -2.64 -19.62 14.33
CA ASP A 154 -4.02 -19.48 13.88
C ASP A 154 -4.14 -19.58 12.35
N THR A 155 -5.34 -19.94 11.88
CA THR A 155 -5.66 -20.02 10.46
C THR A 155 -7.15 -19.78 10.26
N ASP A 156 -7.49 -18.70 9.54
CA ASP A 156 -8.86 -18.38 9.17
C ASP A 156 -9.06 -18.53 7.65
N GLY A 157 -10.21 -19.03 7.24
CA GLY A 157 -10.51 -19.24 5.83
C GLY A 157 -11.96 -18.95 5.52
N SER A 158 -12.19 -18.17 4.47
CA SER A 158 -13.52 -17.72 4.10
C SER A 158 -13.67 -17.64 2.58
N SER A 159 -14.92 -17.76 2.13
CA SER A 159 -15.31 -17.44 0.76
C SER A 159 -16.43 -16.42 0.83
N LYS A 160 -16.34 -15.35 0.05
CA LYS A 160 -17.37 -14.31 -0.03
C LYS A 160 -17.96 -14.29 -1.43
N SER A 161 -19.27 -14.10 -1.51
CA SER A 161 -20.02 -13.94 -2.76
C SER A 161 -20.93 -12.72 -2.65
N VAL A 162 -20.70 -11.70 -3.48
CA VAL A 162 -21.49 -10.45 -3.48
C VAL A 162 -21.70 -10.02 -4.92
N LEU A 163 -22.96 -9.81 -5.33
CA LEU A 163 -23.32 -9.31 -6.67
C LEU A 163 -22.64 -10.08 -7.83
N GLY A 164 -22.49 -11.41 -7.71
CA GLY A 164 -21.83 -12.26 -8.73
C GLY A 164 -20.31 -12.35 -8.61
N ILE A 165 -19.69 -11.50 -7.80
CA ILE A 165 -18.27 -11.60 -7.43
C ILE A 165 -18.09 -12.75 -6.46
N ARG A 166 -17.17 -13.67 -6.76
CA ARG A 166 -16.77 -14.76 -5.87
C ARG A 166 -15.28 -14.63 -5.58
N VAL A 167 -14.92 -14.64 -4.30
CA VAL A 167 -13.54 -14.60 -3.84
C VAL A 167 -13.32 -15.64 -2.74
N SER A 168 -12.10 -16.15 -2.64
CA SER A 168 -11.71 -17.07 -1.56
C SER A 168 -10.44 -16.60 -0.88
N LYS A 169 -10.44 -16.51 0.45
CA LYS A 169 -9.32 -16.07 1.29
C LYS A 169 -8.90 -17.18 2.23
N ILE A 170 -7.60 -17.34 2.44
CA ILE A 170 -7.03 -18.04 3.60
C ILE A 170 -5.99 -17.13 4.25
N GLU A 171 -6.01 -17.07 5.57
CA GLU A 171 -5.07 -16.31 6.39
C GLU A 171 -4.39 -17.24 7.39
N GLY A 172 -3.11 -17.01 7.64
CA GLY A 172 -2.37 -17.65 8.73
C GLY A 172 -1.67 -16.60 9.58
N LYS A 173 -1.76 -16.76 10.91
CA LYS A 173 -1.08 -15.91 11.89
C LYS A 173 0.07 -16.66 12.55
N TYR A 174 1.21 -16.00 12.64
CA TYR A 174 2.48 -16.56 13.05
C TYR A 174 3.05 -15.73 14.19
N GLU A 175 3.64 -16.41 15.17
CA GLU A 175 4.23 -15.78 16.34
C GLU A 175 5.67 -16.26 16.53
N GLY A 176 6.56 -15.30 16.77
CA GLY A 176 7.94 -15.49 17.20
C GLY A 176 8.18 -14.87 18.58
N ALA A 177 9.42 -14.92 19.04
CA ALA A 177 9.73 -14.41 20.38
C ALA A 177 9.59 -12.88 20.51
N ARG A 178 9.76 -12.14 19.41
CA ARG A 178 9.77 -10.67 19.36
C ARG A 178 9.18 -10.10 18.07
N SER A 179 8.46 -10.94 17.34
CA SER A 179 7.89 -10.62 16.04
C SER A 179 6.63 -11.44 15.83
N ASP A 180 5.76 -10.91 14.99
CA ASP A 180 4.55 -11.55 14.51
C ASP A 180 4.44 -11.34 13.00
N MET A 181 3.66 -12.21 12.37
CA MET A 181 3.42 -12.15 10.94
C MET A 181 2.03 -12.66 10.62
N THR A 182 1.39 -12.01 9.66
CA THR A 182 0.17 -12.47 9.00
C THR A 182 0.46 -12.72 7.52
N ILE A 183 0.03 -13.88 7.02
CA ILE A 183 0.08 -14.17 5.59
C ILE A 183 -1.32 -14.51 5.10
N ALA A 184 -1.81 -13.76 4.12
CA ALA A 184 -3.06 -14.04 3.44
C ALA A 184 -2.81 -14.44 1.98
N ILE A 185 -3.58 -15.41 1.49
CA ILE A 185 -3.69 -15.78 0.08
C ILE A 185 -5.13 -15.58 -0.33
N VAL A 186 -5.36 -14.72 -1.32
CA VAL A 186 -6.68 -14.41 -1.87
C VAL A 186 -6.74 -14.87 -3.32
N ASP A 187 -7.71 -15.72 -3.65
CA ASP A 187 -8.10 -15.98 -5.03
C ASP A 187 -9.20 -14.99 -5.41
N LEU A 188 -8.85 -14.11 -6.36
CA LEU A 188 -9.74 -13.08 -6.89
C LEU A 188 -10.80 -13.67 -7.81
N GLY A 189 -10.66 -14.93 -8.29
CA GLY A 189 -11.70 -15.63 -9.03
C GLY A 189 -12.30 -14.80 -10.16
N SER A 190 -13.60 -14.52 -10.05
CA SER A 190 -14.41 -13.83 -11.06
C SER A 190 -14.07 -12.36 -11.28
N ILE A 191 -13.19 -11.77 -10.46
CA ILE A 191 -12.76 -10.37 -10.60
C ILE A 191 -11.29 -10.25 -11.00
N SER A 192 -10.58 -11.35 -11.30
CA SER A 192 -9.15 -11.29 -11.64
C SER A 192 -8.84 -10.31 -12.77
N GLY A 193 -9.65 -10.28 -13.84
CA GLY A 193 -9.48 -9.35 -14.96
C GLY A 193 -9.72 -7.88 -14.59
N VAL A 194 -10.67 -7.61 -13.68
CA VAL A 194 -10.94 -6.23 -13.20
C VAL A 194 -9.88 -5.79 -12.21
N ALA A 195 -9.48 -6.68 -11.31
CA ALA A 195 -8.43 -6.42 -10.35
C ALA A 195 -7.12 -6.10 -11.07
N ALA A 196 -6.77 -6.80 -12.15
CA ALA A 196 -5.59 -6.50 -12.96
C ALA A 196 -5.53 -5.02 -13.38
N LEU A 197 -6.64 -4.42 -13.82
CA LEU A 197 -6.73 -2.99 -14.17
C LEU A 197 -6.53 -2.05 -12.98
N GLY A 198 -6.94 -2.49 -11.79
CA GLY A 198 -6.75 -1.75 -10.53
C GLY A 198 -5.34 -1.85 -9.96
N MET A 199 -4.59 -2.87 -10.37
CA MET A 199 -3.22 -3.13 -9.93
C MET A 199 -2.17 -2.49 -10.85
N ASP A 200 -2.56 -1.63 -11.81
CA ASP A 200 -1.66 -0.83 -12.66
C ASP A 200 -0.58 -0.08 -11.85
N PHE A 201 -0.83 0.19 -10.56
CA PHE A 201 0.17 0.79 -9.67
C PHE A 201 1.40 -0.11 -9.39
N ILE A 202 1.26 -1.43 -9.56
CA ILE A 202 2.39 -2.38 -9.54
C ILE A 202 3.13 -2.37 -10.88
N ASP A 203 2.57 -1.81 -11.94
CA ASP A 203 3.34 -1.51 -13.16
C ASP A 203 3.92 -0.09 -13.12
N ALA A 204 3.31 0.80 -12.34
CA ALA A 204 3.91 2.07 -11.97
C ALA A 204 5.21 1.76 -11.21
N LYS A 205 6.35 2.16 -11.78
CA LYS A 205 7.69 1.99 -11.21
C LYS A 205 7.88 2.88 -9.99
N ILE A 206 7.15 2.57 -8.92
CA ILE A 206 7.23 3.25 -7.64
C ILE A 206 8.57 2.88 -7.02
N ASP A 207 9.34 3.91 -6.67
CA ASP A 207 10.55 3.79 -5.89
C ASP A 207 10.65 5.07 -5.06
N ARG A 208 10.24 4.98 -3.79
CA ARG A 208 10.12 6.12 -2.91
C ARG A 208 10.69 5.80 -1.55
N GLU A 209 11.66 6.60 -1.15
CA GLU A 209 12.18 6.64 0.22
C GLU A 209 11.47 7.76 1.01
N PHE A 210 11.24 7.51 2.29
CA PHE A 210 10.72 8.48 3.24
C PHE A 210 11.41 8.33 4.60
N GLY A 211 11.14 9.24 5.53
CA GLY A 211 12.00 9.48 6.70
C GLY A 211 12.31 8.24 7.56
N ASP A 212 11.38 7.29 7.63
CA ASP A 212 11.51 6.06 8.41
C ASP A 212 11.39 4.79 7.55
N GLY A 213 11.39 4.88 6.21
CA GLY A 213 11.12 3.69 5.40
C GLY A 213 11.24 3.89 3.90
N PHE A 214 10.77 2.90 3.16
CA PHE A 214 10.62 2.98 1.72
C PHE A 214 9.42 2.18 1.25
N GLU A 215 8.90 2.55 0.10
CA GLU A 215 7.93 1.79 -0.68
C GLU A 215 8.44 1.64 -2.11
N LYS A 216 8.28 0.45 -2.68
CA LYS A 216 8.68 0.19 -4.05
C LYS A 216 7.80 -0.84 -4.72
N THR A 217 7.68 -0.67 -6.01
CA THR A 217 7.22 -1.70 -6.93
C THR A 217 8.43 -2.51 -7.39
N THR A 218 8.31 -3.84 -7.42
CA THR A 218 9.39 -4.75 -7.79
C THR A 218 8.82 -6.07 -8.32
N GLU A 219 9.70 -7.05 -8.57
CA GLU A 219 9.30 -8.42 -8.87
C GLU A 219 9.87 -9.38 -7.82
N ILE A 220 9.05 -10.33 -7.37
CA ILE A 220 9.49 -11.42 -6.49
C ILE A 220 9.23 -12.75 -7.20
N ASP A 221 10.30 -13.50 -7.49
CA ASP A 221 10.27 -14.74 -8.29
C ASP A 221 9.54 -14.56 -9.65
N GLY A 222 9.79 -13.40 -10.28
CA GLY A 222 9.20 -12.98 -11.56
C GLY A 222 7.69 -12.70 -11.49
N ASN A 223 7.18 -12.30 -10.32
CA ASN A 223 5.79 -11.90 -10.13
C ASN A 223 5.75 -10.44 -9.66
N PRO A 224 4.87 -9.60 -10.24
CA PRO A 224 4.73 -8.21 -9.84
C PRO A 224 4.43 -8.11 -8.34
N ALA A 225 5.12 -7.21 -7.66
CA ALA A 225 5.03 -7.04 -6.23
C ALA A 225 5.15 -5.57 -5.82
N PHE A 226 4.42 -5.20 -4.77
CA PHE A 226 4.61 -3.97 -4.04
C PHE A 226 5.17 -4.30 -2.66
N VAL A 227 6.23 -3.61 -2.24
CA VAL A 227 6.93 -3.83 -0.97
C VAL A 227 7.10 -2.50 -0.26
N GLU A 228 6.67 -2.46 0.99
CA GLU A 228 6.92 -1.37 1.91
C GLU A 228 7.70 -1.89 3.13
N VAL A 229 8.67 -1.10 3.57
CA VAL A 229 9.41 -1.36 4.80
C VAL A 229 9.48 -0.09 5.62
N GLU A 230 9.02 -0.17 6.86
CA GLU A 230 9.07 0.93 7.82
C GLU A 230 9.95 0.55 9.02
N ASN A 231 10.72 1.50 9.53
CA ASN A 231 11.40 1.40 10.81
C ASN A 231 10.42 1.80 11.92
N ARG A 232 10.23 0.93 12.92
CA ARG A 232 9.30 1.12 14.03
C ARG A 232 10.04 1.07 15.36
N GLY A 233 10.55 2.21 15.81
CA GLY A 233 11.28 2.32 17.07
C GLY A 233 12.55 1.46 17.08
N ARG A 234 12.50 0.28 17.72
CA ARG A 234 13.61 -0.70 17.74
C ARG A 234 13.39 -1.89 16.79
N GLY A 235 12.28 -1.92 16.06
CA GLY A 235 11.91 -2.98 15.14
C GLY A 235 11.66 -2.45 13.74
N LYS A 236 11.11 -3.31 12.90
CA LYS A 236 10.69 -2.99 11.53
C LYS A 236 9.30 -3.55 11.28
N ARG A 237 8.61 -2.96 10.30
CA ARG A 237 7.45 -3.56 9.65
C ARG A 237 7.78 -3.80 8.17
N TYR A 238 7.40 -4.97 7.69
CA TYR A 238 7.46 -5.37 6.29
C TYR A 238 6.04 -5.64 5.82
N SER A 239 5.65 -4.98 4.73
CA SER A 239 4.37 -5.17 4.08
C SER A 239 4.63 -5.50 2.62
N ALA A 240 4.05 -6.60 2.12
CA ALA A 240 4.22 -7.01 0.74
C ALA A 240 2.92 -7.52 0.14
N LEU A 241 2.63 -7.06 -1.08
CA LEU A 241 1.55 -7.56 -1.91
C LEU A 241 2.15 -8.13 -3.19
N ILE A 242 1.89 -9.41 -3.47
CA ILE A 242 2.46 -10.12 -4.61
C ILE A 242 1.34 -10.71 -5.47
N MET A 243 1.34 -10.37 -6.76
CA MET A 243 0.36 -10.85 -7.73
C MET A 243 0.86 -12.05 -8.51
N VAL A 244 0.22 -13.20 -8.34
CA VAL A 244 0.64 -14.47 -8.93
C VAL A 244 -0.38 -14.92 -9.98
N ALA A 245 0.09 -15.10 -11.21
CA ALA A 245 -0.73 -15.52 -12.35
C ALA A 245 -1.98 -14.65 -12.56
N GLU A 246 -1.86 -13.34 -12.30
CA GLU A 246 -2.93 -12.33 -12.47
C GLU A 246 -4.24 -12.65 -11.72
N ARG A 247 -4.18 -13.58 -10.74
CA ARG A 247 -5.38 -14.14 -10.10
C ARG A 247 -5.25 -14.28 -8.59
N PHE A 248 -4.08 -14.67 -8.11
CA PHE A 248 -3.85 -14.81 -6.67
C PHE A 248 -3.08 -13.62 -6.14
N MET A 249 -3.58 -13.05 -5.05
CA MET A 249 -2.89 -12.02 -4.29
C MET A 249 -2.33 -12.66 -3.02
N ILE A 250 -1.04 -12.50 -2.78
CA ILE A 250 -0.40 -12.85 -1.51
C ILE A 250 -0.15 -11.55 -0.77
N VAL A 251 -0.66 -11.44 0.45
CA VAL A 251 -0.41 -10.32 1.35
C VAL A 251 0.42 -10.83 2.52
N ILE A 252 1.54 -10.17 2.79
CA ILE A 252 2.45 -10.48 3.89
C ILE A 252 2.58 -9.23 4.74
N GLU A 253 2.26 -9.35 6.01
CA GLU A 253 2.49 -8.34 7.02
C GLU A 253 3.36 -8.95 8.10
N ALA A 254 4.52 -8.37 8.38
CA ALA A 254 5.41 -8.82 9.45
C ALA A 254 5.91 -7.63 10.24
N GLU A 255 5.81 -7.70 11.57
CA GLU A 255 6.29 -6.66 12.46
C GLU A 255 7.09 -7.23 13.62
N GLY A 256 8.11 -6.50 14.05
CA GLY A 256 8.82 -6.84 15.28
C GLY A 256 10.30 -6.49 15.26
N ARG A 257 11.00 -7.03 16.25
CA ARG A 257 12.47 -6.98 16.34
C ARG A 257 13.04 -8.27 15.76
N ASP A 258 14.29 -8.19 15.31
CA ASP A 258 15.02 -9.36 14.80
C ASP A 258 14.39 -9.96 13.52
N LEU A 259 13.68 -9.13 12.72
CA LEU A 259 13.24 -9.48 11.37
C LEU A 259 14.39 -9.27 10.38
N ASP A 260 14.72 -10.31 9.62
CA ASP A 260 15.71 -10.25 8.56
C ASP A 260 15.18 -9.51 7.32
N SER A 261 16.08 -8.94 6.53
CA SER A 261 15.71 -8.16 5.34
C SER A 261 15.12 -8.98 4.20
N ASP A 262 15.33 -10.30 4.21
CA ASP A 262 14.86 -11.28 3.24
C ASP A 262 13.60 -12.04 3.72
N ILE A 263 12.90 -11.51 4.73
CA ILE A 263 11.71 -12.12 5.32
C ILE A 263 10.61 -12.40 4.29
N ILE A 264 10.43 -11.50 3.31
CA ILE A 264 9.41 -11.63 2.27
C ILE A 264 9.78 -12.78 1.33
N GLU A 265 11.05 -12.86 0.91
CA GLU A 265 11.59 -13.93 0.08
C GLU A 265 11.47 -15.29 0.78
N GLU A 266 11.78 -15.38 2.07
CA GLU A 266 11.62 -16.62 2.84
C GLU A 266 10.16 -17.09 2.87
N VAL A 267 9.21 -16.17 3.04
CA VAL A 267 7.78 -16.48 3.02
C VAL A 267 7.36 -17.03 1.65
N VAL A 268 7.78 -16.37 0.58
CA VAL A 268 7.45 -16.76 -0.79
C VAL A 268 7.98 -18.16 -1.12
N ASP A 269 9.21 -18.46 -0.72
CA ASP A 269 9.83 -19.78 -0.89
C ASP A 269 9.02 -20.88 -0.19
N ARG A 270 8.45 -20.58 0.98
CA ARG A 270 7.64 -21.53 1.76
C ARG A 270 6.25 -21.75 1.18
N ILE A 271 5.60 -20.71 0.64
CA ILE A 271 4.26 -20.82 0.03
C ILE A 271 4.28 -21.55 -1.31
N SER A 272 5.41 -21.51 -2.03
CA SER A 272 5.59 -22.08 -3.36
C SER A 272 4.65 -21.48 -4.41
N LEU A 273 5.07 -20.38 -5.02
CA LEU A 273 4.31 -19.71 -6.09
C LEU A 273 4.01 -20.62 -7.28
N ARG A 274 4.89 -21.60 -7.55
CA ARG A 274 4.65 -22.63 -8.56
C ARG A 274 3.38 -23.44 -8.32
N ARG A 275 3.00 -23.71 -7.06
CA ARG A 275 1.74 -24.41 -6.74
C ARG A 275 0.55 -23.49 -7.03
N LEU A 276 0.62 -22.21 -6.66
CA LEU A 276 -0.40 -21.21 -6.98
C LEU A 276 -0.60 -21.05 -8.48
N LYS A 277 0.48 -20.90 -9.26
CA LYS A 277 0.41 -20.82 -10.74
C LYS A 277 -0.29 -22.03 -11.38
N ARG A 278 -0.22 -23.22 -10.77
CA ARG A 278 -0.98 -24.39 -11.24
C ARG A 278 -2.46 -24.33 -10.86
N LEU A 279 -2.76 -23.82 -9.67
CA LEU A 279 -4.14 -23.62 -9.21
C LEU A 279 -4.85 -22.52 -9.99
N ALA A 280 -4.15 -21.66 -10.73
CA ALA A 280 -4.77 -20.66 -11.60
C ALA A 280 -5.64 -21.29 -12.71
N ARG A 281 -5.39 -22.57 -13.03
CA ARG A 281 -6.14 -23.37 -14.01
C ARG A 281 -7.28 -24.18 -13.38
N TYR A 282 -7.65 -23.88 -12.14
CA TYR A 282 -8.70 -24.57 -11.39
C TYR A 282 -10.06 -24.46 -12.09
#